data_AF-A0A2N5KTU3-F1
#
_entry.id   AF-A0A2N5KTU3-F1
#
_cell.length_a   1.000
_cell.length_b   1.000
_cell.length_c   1.000
_cell.angle_alpha   90.00
_cell.angle_beta   90.00
_cell.angle_gamma   90.00
#
_symmetry.space_group_name_H-M   'P 1'
#
loop_
_entity.id
_entity.type
_entity.pdbx_description
1 polymer ?
#
loop_
_entity_poly.entity_id
_entity_poly.type
_entity_poly.pdbx_seq_one_letter_code
_entity_poly.pdbx_strand_id
1 'polypeptide(L)'
;MGYGCFVVLAVYHLLKPKFRPLAVRGAAAALLFGALFFTSQIFFRTDSWRDQTLVFTITGLINDATFVFICFLLARSIASKNRVLRSLLLSSAIVLPLFWAFTFWVGLLWPVPAVERMASSPPQFLLIKLRNIPEALYMTLAAGVFLKEAAKNSPDLGRRRLQNLCFFLGSLGFVVITTNAYLTAAFRVIGGVRKETVVPVLLRAESVASAVTGLSFLLGIALYCSRSRRDRALDMVAKWIRYRQPIEAHLWKYYQDNLGSNFTTVFFDRAARNLGLSPRSKARAEYMIKLVSMANLDPESRRLVYPLSRIQKVLLEDPEISSRLSTPSHDRTQGETRGYELHEDLLYQVLRPAIDLSSPNSKPDFLNSPECVQLAAVVAADAGRLSSPMREHVLKGSAVRGHVLSAYFTAKHSVLSNED
;
A
#
# COMPACT_ATOMS: atom_id res chain seq x y z
N MET A 1 -9.77 -30.00 -17.57
CA MET A 1 -8.29 -29.97 -17.50
C MET A 1 -7.67 -28.57 -17.27
N GLY A 2 -8.42 -27.46 -17.18
CA GLY A 2 -7.83 -26.11 -16.97
C GLY A 2 -7.53 -25.69 -15.52
N TYR A 3 -7.95 -26.45 -14.51
CA TYR A 3 -7.93 -26.01 -13.11
C TYR A 3 -6.59 -26.15 -12.37
N GLY A 4 -5.69 -27.03 -12.83
CA GLY A 4 -4.39 -27.26 -12.20
C GLY A 4 -3.45 -26.05 -12.28
N CYS A 5 -3.43 -25.34 -13.42
CA CYS A 5 -2.63 -24.13 -13.58
C CYS A 5 -3.08 -23.00 -12.65
N PHE A 6 -4.38 -22.90 -12.36
CA PHE A 6 -4.95 -21.88 -11.46
C PHE A 6 -4.53 -22.10 -10.00
N VAL A 7 -4.49 -23.36 -9.55
CA VAL A 7 -4.05 -23.72 -8.19
C VAL A 7 -2.57 -23.41 -8.00
N VAL A 8 -1.71 -23.78 -8.97
CA VAL A 8 -0.26 -23.55 -8.89
C VAL A 8 0.08 -22.05 -8.86
N LEU A 9 -0.57 -21.23 -9.70
CA LEU A 9 -0.36 -19.77 -9.72
C LEU A 9 -0.83 -19.09 -8.42
N ALA A 10 -1.97 -19.55 -7.88
CA ALA A 10 -2.50 -19.02 -6.64
C ALA A 10 -1.66 -19.40 -5.41
N VAL A 11 -1.23 -20.66 -5.30
CA VAL A 11 -0.29 -21.14 -4.26
C VAL A 11 1.04 -20.41 -4.35
N TYR A 12 1.61 -20.24 -5.55
CA TYR A 12 2.85 -19.50 -5.78
C TYR A 12 2.75 -18.03 -5.32
N HIS A 13 1.58 -17.40 -5.46
CA HIS A 13 1.35 -16.01 -5.07
C HIS A 13 1.04 -15.82 -3.58
N LEU A 14 0.47 -16.83 -2.92
CA LEU A 14 0.25 -16.84 -1.47
C LEU A 14 1.56 -17.11 -0.70
N LEU A 15 2.45 -17.95 -1.23
CA LEU A 15 3.69 -18.37 -0.55
C LEU A 15 4.87 -17.37 -0.62
N LYS A 16 4.81 -16.31 -1.46
CA LYS A 16 5.83 -15.23 -1.49
C LYS A 16 5.28 -13.88 -0.97
N PRO A 17 5.11 -13.70 0.35
CA PRO A 17 4.43 -12.55 0.95
C PRO A 17 5.25 -11.26 1.04
N LYS A 18 6.54 -11.23 0.68
CA LYS A 18 7.38 -10.08 1.04
C LYS A 18 7.19 -8.80 0.20
N PHE A 19 6.52 -8.84 -0.96
CA PHE A 19 6.51 -7.65 -1.88
C PHE A 19 5.22 -7.35 -2.66
N ARG A 20 4.07 -7.96 -2.35
CA ARG A 20 2.86 -7.83 -3.21
C ARG A 20 1.70 -7.08 -2.54
N PRO A 21 0.97 -6.22 -3.27
CA PRO A 21 -0.18 -5.50 -2.76
C PRO A 21 -1.31 -6.47 -2.50
N LEU A 22 -2.15 -6.01 -1.59
CA LEU A 22 -3.23 -6.74 -0.99
C LEU A 22 -4.21 -7.37 -2.01
N ALA A 23 -4.64 -6.60 -3.01
CA ALA A 23 -5.61 -7.08 -4.00
C ALA A 23 -5.18 -8.36 -4.74
N VAL A 24 -3.87 -8.57 -4.93
CA VAL A 24 -3.31 -9.71 -5.66
C VAL A 24 -3.34 -10.98 -4.81
N ARG A 25 -3.13 -10.83 -3.49
CA ARG A 25 -3.26 -11.96 -2.56
C ARG A 25 -4.72 -12.36 -2.41
N GLY A 26 -5.61 -11.37 -2.29
CA GLY A 26 -7.06 -11.61 -2.21
C GLY A 26 -7.58 -12.32 -3.46
N ALA A 27 -7.17 -11.86 -4.64
CA ALA A 27 -7.54 -12.47 -5.91
C ALA A 27 -6.93 -13.88 -6.09
N ALA A 28 -5.67 -14.10 -5.67
CA ALA A 28 -5.06 -15.42 -5.68
C ALA A 28 -5.81 -16.41 -4.76
N ALA A 29 -6.18 -15.97 -3.55
CA ALA A 29 -7.01 -16.76 -2.64
C ALA A 29 -8.37 -17.11 -3.27
N ALA A 30 -9.04 -16.13 -3.91
CA ALA A 30 -10.32 -16.34 -4.60
C ALA A 30 -10.24 -17.32 -5.77
N LEU A 31 -9.13 -17.32 -6.53
CA LEU A 31 -8.93 -18.28 -7.63
C LEU A 31 -8.57 -19.69 -7.16
N LEU A 32 -7.71 -19.80 -6.12
CA LEU A 32 -7.44 -21.07 -5.46
C LEU A 32 -8.76 -21.69 -4.96
N PHE A 33 -9.58 -20.84 -4.34
CA PHE A 33 -10.88 -21.19 -3.82
C PHE A 33 -11.82 -21.67 -4.92
N GLY A 34 -11.97 -20.92 -6.02
CA GLY A 34 -12.82 -21.34 -7.14
C GLY A 34 -12.40 -22.71 -7.69
N ALA A 35 -11.09 -22.93 -7.85
CA ALA A 35 -10.58 -24.22 -8.30
C ALA A 35 -10.87 -25.36 -7.31
N LEU A 36 -10.70 -25.14 -6.00
CA LEU A 36 -10.99 -26.14 -4.95
C LEU A 36 -12.50 -26.43 -4.80
N PHE A 37 -13.34 -25.39 -4.88
CA PHE A 37 -14.80 -25.51 -4.88
C PHE A 37 -15.28 -26.42 -6.02
N PHE A 38 -14.91 -26.11 -7.26
CA PHE A 38 -15.36 -26.87 -8.42
C PHE A 38 -14.77 -28.28 -8.47
N THR A 39 -13.52 -28.49 -8.01
CA THR A 39 -12.93 -29.84 -7.94
C THR A 39 -13.59 -30.69 -6.85
N SER A 40 -13.88 -30.14 -5.67
CA SER A 40 -14.59 -30.87 -4.60
C SER A 40 -15.98 -31.34 -5.05
N GLN A 41 -16.75 -30.51 -5.77
CA GLN A 41 -18.07 -30.89 -6.28
C GLN A 41 -18.03 -32.04 -7.31
N ILE A 42 -16.91 -32.21 -8.01
CA ILE A 42 -16.72 -33.30 -8.98
C ILE A 42 -16.36 -34.61 -8.27
N PHE A 43 -15.60 -34.56 -7.17
CA PHE A 43 -15.13 -35.75 -6.45
C PHE A 43 -16.10 -36.27 -5.39
N PHE A 44 -16.94 -35.42 -4.78
CA PHE A 44 -17.93 -35.83 -3.78
C PHE A 44 -19.29 -36.08 -4.41
N ARG A 45 -19.40 -37.15 -5.22
CA ARG A 45 -20.69 -37.70 -5.64
C ARG A 45 -21.14 -38.71 -4.58
N THR A 46 -21.63 -38.20 -3.46
CA THR A 46 -22.10 -39.01 -2.33
C THR A 46 -23.62 -39.11 -2.32
N ASP A 47 -24.16 -40.32 -2.15
CA ASP A 47 -25.61 -40.57 -2.11
C ASP A 47 -26.26 -40.08 -0.80
N SER A 48 -25.45 -39.81 0.24
CA SER A 48 -25.89 -39.31 1.55
C SER A 48 -26.11 -37.79 1.54
N TRP A 49 -27.30 -37.34 1.95
CA TRP A 49 -27.59 -35.91 2.15
C TRP A 49 -26.73 -35.27 3.25
N ARG A 50 -26.28 -36.05 4.24
CA ARG A 50 -25.37 -35.58 5.29
C ARG A 50 -24.01 -35.24 4.69
N ASP A 51 -23.50 -36.09 3.81
CA ASP A 51 -22.20 -35.89 3.16
C ASP A 51 -22.28 -34.69 2.21
N GLN A 52 -23.36 -34.57 1.44
CA GLN A 52 -23.62 -33.41 0.59
C GLN A 52 -23.66 -32.10 1.39
N THR A 53 -24.30 -32.11 2.57
CA THR A 53 -24.39 -30.93 3.44
C THR A 53 -23.04 -30.60 4.07
N LEU A 54 -22.28 -31.60 4.51
CA LEU A 54 -20.95 -31.43 5.08
C LEU A 54 -19.98 -30.85 4.04
N VAL A 55 -19.98 -31.39 2.82
CA VAL A 55 -19.19 -30.87 1.69
C VAL A 55 -19.58 -29.42 1.40
N PHE A 56 -20.88 -29.12 1.32
CA PHE A 56 -21.38 -27.75 1.09
C PHE A 56 -20.86 -26.78 2.17
N THR A 57 -20.89 -27.18 3.43
CA THR A 57 -20.50 -26.30 4.54
C THR A 57 -18.98 -26.15 4.67
N ILE A 58 -18.19 -27.20 4.48
CA ILE A 58 -16.72 -27.09 4.45
C ILE A 58 -16.29 -26.16 3.32
N THR A 59 -16.87 -26.38 2.14
CA THR A 59 -16.64 -25.52 0.99
C THR A 59 -17.03 -24.07 1.31
N GLY A 60 -18.09 -23.92 2.10
CA GLY A 60 -18.53 -22.65 2.63
C GLY A 60 -17.51 -21.92 3.51
N LEU A 61 -16.82 -22.65 4.40
CA LEU A 61 -15.81 -22.10 5.31
C LEU A 61 -14.65 -21.46 4.54
N ILE A 62 -14.20 -22.13 3.47
CA ILE A 62 -13.09 -21.67 2.65
C ILE A 62 -13.48 -20.38 1.89
N ASN A 63 -14.74 -20.31 1.47
CA ASN A 63 -15.36 -19.11 0.88
C ASN A 63 -15.31 -17.93 1.84
N ASP A 64 -15.80 -18.14 3.06
CA ASP A 64 -15.86 -17.12 4.09
C ASP A 64 -14.46 -16.64 4.46
N ALA A 65 -13.50 -17.56 4.62
CA ALA A 65 -12.11 -17.22 4.89
C ALA A 65 -11.50 -16.33 3.78
N THR A 66 -11.86 -16.58 2.52
CA THR A 66 -11.43 -15.76 1.39
C THR A 66 -12.02 -14.35 1.45
N PHE A 67 -13.32 -14.23 1.72
CA PHE A 67 -13.98 -12.94 1.84
C PHE A 67 -13.49 -12.15 3.06
N VAL A 68 -13.31 -12.80 4.20
CA VAL A 68 -12.68 -12.21 5.39
C VAL A 68 -11.29 -11.68 5.04
N PHE A 69 -10.49 -12.47 4.32
CA PHE A 69 -9.17 -12.05 3.89
C PHE A 69 -9.25 -10.82 2.98
N ILE A 70 -10.06 -10.85 1.92
CA ILE A 70 -10.27 -9.70 1.01
C ILE A 70 -10.71 -8.44 1.79
N CYS A 71 -11.67 -8.57 2.71
CA CYS A 71 -12.18 -7.46 3.51
C CYS A 71 -11.13 -6.91 4.47
N PHE A 72 -10.38 -7.77 5.16
CA PHE A 72 -9.28 -7.36 6.04
C PHE A 72 -8.21 -6.59 5.25
N LEU A 73 -7.93 -7.07 4.05
CA LEU A 73 -7.02 -6.39 3.15
C LEU A 73 -7.55 -4.99 2.78
N LEU A 74 -8.78 -4.88 2.28
CA LEU A 74 -9.37 -3.58 1.94
C LEU A 74 -9.48 -2.63 3.15
N ALA A 75 -9.78 -3.16 4.34
CA ALA A 75 -9.82 -2.36 5.57
C ALA A 75 -8.46 -1.70 5.88
N ARG A 76 -7.34 -2.37 5.57
CA ARG A 76 -5.99 -1.80 5.74
C ARG A 76 -5.66 -0.72 4.72
N SER A 77 -6.20 -0.79 3.48
CA SER A 77 -5.93 0.23 2.46
C SER A 77 -6.71 1.53 2.71
N ILE A 78 -7.90 1.44 3.34
CA ILE A 78 -8.80 2.57 3.63
C ILE A 78 -8.42 3.30 4.93
N ALA A 79 -7.34 2.88 5.61
CA ALA A 79 -7.03 3.10 7.02
C ALA A 79 -7.12 4.55 7.57
N SER A 80 -7.14 5.60 6.75
CA SER A 80 -7.23 6.99 7.19
C SER A 80 -8.49 7.77 6.77
N LYS A 81 -9.35 7.27 5.88
CA LYS A 81 -10.40 8.12 5.24
C LYS A 81 -11.85 7.79 5.60
N ASN A 82 -12.17 6.57 6.03
CA ASN A 82 -13.54 6.22 6.44
C ASN A 82 -13.53 5.16 7.55
N ARG A 83 -13.74 5.59 8.80
CA ARG A 83 -13.73 4.72 9.99
C ARG A 83 -14.87 3.71 9.98
N VAL A 84 -16.06 4.10 9.51
CA VAL A 84 -17.26 3.25 9.49
C VAL A 84 -17.07 2.09 8.50
N LEU A 85 -16.68 2.40 7.26
CA LEU A 85 -16.44 1.37 6.24
C LEU A 85 -15.32 0.41 6.65
N ARG A 86 -14.27 0.92 7.30
CA ARG A 86 -13.21 0.09 7.86
C ARG A 86 -13.74 -0.85 8.95
N SER A 87 -14.53 -0.33 9.89
CA SER A 87 -15.14 -1.14 10.96
C SER A 87 -16.04 -2.24 10.39
N LEU A 88 -16.88 -1.89 9.41
CA LEU A 88 -17.72 -2.85 8.70
C LEU A 88 -16.88 -3.94 8.01
N LEU A 89 -15.86 -3.58 7.23
CA LEU A 89 -15.02 -4.59 6.57
C LEU A 89 -14.27 -5.48 7.57
N LEU A 90 -13.85 -4.95 8.72
CA LEU A 90 -13.21 -5.74 9.77
C LEU A 90 -14.20 -6.66 10.49
N SER A 91 -15.48 -6.28 10.61
CA SER A 91 -16.49 -7.12 11.24
C SER A 91 -16.76 -8.41 10.46
N SER A 92 -16.37 -8.49 9.18
CA SER A 92 -16.43 -9.73 8.38
C SER A 92 -15.76 -10.92 9.07
N ALA A 93 -14.66 -10.68 9.80
CA ALA A 93 -13.92 -11.71 10.53
C ALA A 93 -14.72 -12.35 11.68
N ILE A 94 -15.83 -11.74 12.08
CA ILE A 94 -16.74 -12.24 13.12
C ILE A 94 -18.05 -12.69 12.48
N VAL A 95 -18.65 -11.83 11.64
CA VAL A 95 -19.97 -12.08 11.06
C VAL A 95 -19.97 -13.31 10.14
N LEU A 96 -18.99 -13.44 9.23
CA LEU A 96 -18.98 -14.57 8.29
C LEU A 96 -18.77 -15.91 9.02
N PRO A 97 -17.82 -16.06 9.97
CA PRO A 97 -17.70 -17.29 10.76
C PRO A 97 -18.93 -17.61 11.62
N LEU A 98 -19.64 -16.61 12.15
CA LEU A 98 -20.87 -16.85 12.92
C LEU A 98 -21.99 -17.40 12.03
N PHE A 99 -22.20 -16.80 10.85
CA PHE A 99 -23.17 -17.32 9.88
C PHE A 99 -22.75 -18.68 9.34
N TRP A 100 -21.45 -18.91 9.13
CA TRP A 100 -20.92 -20.23 8.81
C TRP A 100 -21.25 -21.26 9.89
N ALA A 101 -20.93 -20.98 11.15
CA ALA A 101 -21.21 -21.87 12.27
C ALA A 101 -22.71 -22.16 12.40
N PHE A 102 -23.55 -21.14 12.25
CA PHE A 102 -25.01 -21.29 12.22
C PHE A 102 -25.45 -22.25 11.09
N THR A 103 -24.99 -22.01 9.86
CA THR A 103 -25.32 -22.87 8.71
C THR A 103 -24.78 -24.30 8.84
N PHE A 104 -23.63 -24.48 9.47
CA PHE A 104 -23.09 -25.79 9.83
C PHE A 104 -23.98 -26.51 10.82
N TRP A 105 -24.36 -25.88 11.92
CA TRP A 105 -25.24 -26.46 12.92
C TRP A 105 -26.62 -26.81 12.34
N VAL A 106 -27.23 -25.90 11.59
CA VAL A 106 -28.51 -26.15 10.91
C VAL A 106 -28.37 -27.30 9.91
N GLY A 107 -27.28 -27.36 9.14
CA GLY A 107 -27.03 -28.43 8.18
C GLY A 107 -26.79 -29.80 8.82
N LEU A 108 -26.21 -29.85 10.02
CA LEU A 108 -26.06 -31.10 10.78
C LEU A 108 -27.41 -31.61 11.32
N LEU A 109 -28.25 -30.68 11.82
CA LEU A 109 -29.57 -31.01 12.36
C LEU A 109 -30.57 -31.40 11.26
N TRP A 110 -30.49 -30.73 10.11
CA TRP A 110 -31.37 -30.95 8.96
C TRP A 110 -30.55 -31.11 7.68
N PRO A 111 -30.05 -32.32 7.37
CA PRO A 111 -29.34 -32.57 6.13
C PRO A 111 -30.25 -32.34 4.93
N VAL A 112 -29.71 -31.68 3.91
CA VAL A 112 -30.45 -31.23 2.72
C VAL A 112 -29.74 -31.68 1.45
N PRO A 113 -30.45 -31.85 0.32
CA PRO A 113 -29.85 -32.14 -0.97
C PRO A 113 -29.15 -30.89 -1.54
N ALA A 114 -28.05 -30.49 -0.90
CA ALA A 114 -27.32 -29.26 -1.20
C ALA A 114 -26.61 -29.31 -2.57
N VAL A 115 -26.23 -30.50 -3.03
CA VAL A 115 -25.48 -30.72 -4.27
C VAL A 115 -26.42 -30.99 -5.45
N GLU A 116 -27.58 -31.61 -5.21
CA GLU A 116 -28.60 -31.86 -6.24
C GLU A 116 -29.35 -30.58 -6.63
N ARG A 117 -28.81 -29.84 -7.60
CA ARG A 117 -29.29 -28.49 -7.95
C ARG A 117 -30.76 -28.42 -8.42
N MET A 118 -31.32 -29.53 -8.89
CA MET A 118 -32.69 -29.63 -9.39
C MET A 118 -33.65 -30.34 -8.43
N ALA A 119 -33.19 -30.87 -7.29
CA ALA A 119 -34.08 -31.52 -6.32
C ALA A 119 -34.90 -30.47 -5.56
N SER A 120 -36.14 -30.79 -5.20
CA SER A 120 -36.92 -29.92 -4.30
C SER A 120 -36.25 -29.93 -2.92
N SER A 121 -36.29 -28.79 -2.23
CA SER A 121 -35.61 -28.63 -0.94
C SER A 121 -36.61 -28.32 0.16
N PRO A 122 -36.38 -28.79 1.38
CA PRO A 122 -37.25 -28.45 2.49
C PRO A 122 -36.98 -26.99 2.93
N PRO A 123 -37.92 -26.32 3.64
CA PRO A 123 -37.79 -24.90 4.00
C PRO A 123 -36.52 -24.53 4.77
N GLN A 124 -35.95 -25.47 5.54
CA GLN A 124 -34.69 -25.33 6.26
C GLN A 124 -33.52 -25.01 5.33
N PHE A 125 -33.62 -25.33 4.03
CA PHE A 125 -32.61 -24.98 3.04
C PHE A 125 -32.42 -23.47 2.89
N LEU A 126 -33.48 -22.67 3.10
CA LEU A 126 -33.37 -21.21 3.13
C LEU A 126 -32.53 -20.73 4.31
N LEU A 127 -32.68 -21.38 5.49
CA LEU A 127 -31.88 -21.05 6.67
C LEU A 127 -30.39 -21.34 6.43
N ILE A 128 -30.08 -22.45 5.75
CA ILE A 128 -28.71 -22.80 5.35
C ILE A 128 -28.15 -21.77 4.34
N LYS A 129 -29.00 -21.11 3.56
CA LYS A 129 -28.62 -20.11 2.55
C LYS A 129 -28.60 -18.68 3.07
N LEU A 130 -29.04 -18.43 4.32
CA LEU A 130 -28.95 -17.10 4.95
C LEU A 130 -27.52 -16.56 5.01
N ARG A 131 -26.51 -17.44 5.05
CA ARG A 131 -25.10 -17.05 4.97
C ARG A 131 -24.76 -16.26 3.71
N ASN A 132 -25.46 -16.46 2.60
CA ASN A 132 -25.21 -15.72 1.36
C ASN A 132 -25.48 -14.21 1.51
N ILE A 133 -26.30 -13.80 2.49
CA ILE A 133 -26.66 -12.39 2.72
C ILE A 133 -25.43 -11.58 3.18
N PRO A 134 -24.74 -11.93 4.29
CA PRO A 134 -23.53 -11.22 4.68
C PRO A 134 -22.42 -11.34 3.63
N GLU A 135 -22.30 -12.46 2.90
CA GLU A 135 -21.35 -12.57 1.79
C GLU A 135 -21.61 -11.53 0.69
N ALA A 136 -22.87 -11.42 0.23
CA ALA A 136 -23.29 -10.43 -0.76
C ALA A 136 -23.03 -9.01 -0.26
N LEU A 137 -23.31 -8.73 1.02
CA LEU A 137 -23.04 -7.43 1.64
C LEU A 137 -21.54 -7.10 1.60
N TYR A 138 -20.68 -7.98 2.09
CA TYR A 138 -19.23 -7.72 2.14
C TYR A 138 -18.60 -7.62 0.76
N MET A 139 -19.05 -8.42 -0.21
CA MET A 139 -18.59 -8.34 -1.59
C MET A 139 -19.09 -7.08 -2.30
N THR A 140 -20.28 -6.60 -1.96
CA THR A 140 -20.78 -5.28 -2.42
C THR A 140 -19.92 -4.15 -1.87
N LEU A 141 -19.58 -4.19 -0.59
CA LEU A 141 -18.67 -3.21 0.03
C LEU A 141 -17.28 -3.26 -0.63
N ALA A 142 -16.75 -4.46 -0.88
CA ALA A 142 -15.48 -4.66 -1.58
C ALA A 142 -15.51 -4.09 -3.00
N ALA A 143 -16.57 -4.37 -3.77
CA ALA A 143 -16.80 -3.81 -5.09
C ALA A 143 -16.82 -2.28 -5.05
N GLY A 144 -17.57 -1.68 -4.11
CA GLY A 144 -17.62 -0.23 -3.94
C GLY A 144 -16.25 0.40 -3.68
N VAL A 145 -15.39 -0.26 -2.90
CA VAL A 145 -14.01 0.19 -2.67
C VAL A 145 -13.20 0.12 -3.97
N PHE A 146 -13.24 -0.99 -4.70
CA PHE A 146 -12.51 -1.12 -5.96
C PHE A 146 -12.97 -0.09 -7.01
N LEU A 147 -14.27 0.15 -7.11
CA LEU A 147 -14.83 1.17 -8.00
C LEU A 147 -14.34 2.56 -7.62
N LYS A 148 -14.36 2.90 -6.32
CA LYS A 148 -13.87 4.18 -5.82
C LYS A 148 -12.38 4.38 -6.11
N GLU A 149 -11.58 3.33 -5.98
CA GLU A 149 -10.15 3.36 -6.33
C GLU A 149 -9.92 3.41 -7.85
N ALA A 150 -10.80 2.86 -8.67
CA ALA A 150 -10.76 2.98 -10.13
C ALA A 150 -11.15 4.39 -10.61
N ALA A 151 -12.08 5.04 -9.92
CA ALA A 151 -12.59 6.38 -10.23
C ALA A 151 -11.66 7.53 -9.78
N LYS A 152 -10.59 7.25 -9.03
CA LYS A 152 -9.64 8.29 -8.66
C LYS A 152 -8.94 8.83 -9.90
N ASN A 153 -9.05 10.14 -10.09
CA ASN A 153 -8.24 10.89 -11.04
C ASN A 153 -6.80 11.02 -10.56
N SER A 154 -6.09 9.89 -10.48
CA SER A 154 -4.63 9.90 -10.39
C SER A 154 -4.06 9.99 -11.82
N PRO A 155 -3.01 10.81 -12.03
CA PRO A 155 -2.27 10.86 -13.30
C PRO A 155 -1.54 9.54 -13.61
N ASP A 156 -1.43 8.64 -12.63
CA ASP A 156 -0.96 7.26 -12.81
C ASP A 156 -1.94 6.41 -13.64
N LEU A 157 -1.61 6.25 -14.93
CA LEU A 157 -1.72 5.06 -15.78
C LEU A 157 -3.06 4.28 -15.72
N GLY A 158 -3.86 4.40 -16.80
CA GLY A 158 -5.13 3.68 -17.01
C GLY A 158 -5.12 2.17 -16.71
N ARG A 159 -3.94 1.55 -16.67
CA ARG A 159 -3.73 0.18 -16.18
C ARG A 159 -4.17 -0.05 -14.73
N ARG A 160 -3.89 0.86 -13.78
CA ARG A 160 -4.34 0.71 -12.37
C ARG A 160 -5.85 0.82 -12.27
N ARG A 161 -6.43 1.74 -13.05
CA ARG A 161 -7.88 1.86 -13.18
C ARG A 161 -8.48 0.59 -13.74
N LEU A 162 -7.90 0.04 -14.82
CA LEU A 162 -8.32 -1.21 -15.43
C LEU A 162 -8.17 -2.39 -14.45
N GLN A 163 -7.08 -2.44 -13.68
CA GLN A 163 -6.86 -3.45 -12.64
C GLN A 163 -7.95 -3.39 -11.58
N ASN A 164 -8.24 -2.20 -11.04
CA ASN A 164 -9.28 -2.01 -10.04
C ASN A 164 -10.68 -2.27 -10.62
N LEU A 165 -10.91 -1.93 -11.89
CA LEU A 165 -12.15 -2.24 -12.62
C LEU A 165 -12.33 -3.75 -12.79
N CYS A 166 -11.27 -4.49 -13.08
CA CYS A 166 -11.30 -5.96 -13.12
C CYS A 166 -11.68 -6.54 -11.75
N PHE A 167 -11.08 -6.06 -10.66
CA PHE A 167 -11.45 -6.52 -9.31
C PHE A 167 -12.86 -6.09 -8.90
N PHE A 168 -13.33 -4.92 -9.35
CA PHE A 168 -14.71 -4.48 -9.20
C PHE A 168 -15.68 -5.44 -9.90
N LEU A 169 -15.46 -5.73 -11.19
CA LEU A 169 -16.28 -6.65 -11.97
C LEU A 169 -16.28 -8.06 -11.38
N GLY A 170 -15.12 -8.54 -10.93
CA GLY A 170 -15.03 -9.82 -10.23
C GLY A 170 -15.83 -9.84 -8.92
N SER A 171 -15.75 -8.76 -8.12
CA SER A 171 -16.49 -8.68 -6.86
C SER A 171 -18.00 -8.55 -7.09
N LEU A 172 -18.42 -7.81 -8.12
CA LEU A 172 -19.82 -7.70 -8.53
C LEU A 172 -20.38 -9.03 -9.03
N GLY A 173 -19.58 -9.79 -9.78
CA GLY A 173 -19.94 -11.14 -10.20
C GLY A 173 -20.20 -12.08 -9.02
N PHE A 174 -19.41 -12.00 -7.94
CA PHE A 174 -19.69 -12.72 -6.69
C PHE A 174 -21.02 -12.31 -6.03
N VAL A 175 -21.36 -11.01 -6.05
CA VAL A 175 -22.66 -10.53 -5.55
C VAL A 175 -23.81 -11.15 -6.35
N VAL A 176 -23.66 -11.22 -7.68
CA VAL A 176 -24.65 -11.88 -8.55
C VAL A 176 -24.74 -13.38 -8.20
N ILE A 177 -23.63 -14.08 -8.05
CA ILE A 177 -23.60 -15.52 -7.70
C ILE A 177 -24.30 -15.78 -6.37
N THR A 178 -23.96 -15.04 -5.32
CA THR A 178 -24.51 -15.22 -3.96
C THR A 178 -26.01 -14.91 -3.90
N THR A 179 -26.44 -13.82 -4.55
CA THR A 179 -27.85 -13.45 -4.69
C THR A 179 -28.63 -14.52 -5.46
N ASN A 180 -28.07 -14.98 -6.58
CA ASN A 180 -28.69 -15.98 -7.44
C ASN A 180 -28.77 -17.36 -6.75
N ALA A 181 -27.78 -17.72 -5.95
CA ALA A 181 -27.81 -18.92 -5.13
C ALA A 181 -28.91 -18.87 -4.05
N TYR A 182 -29.21 -17.67 -3.50
CA TYR A 182 -30.34 -17.48 -2.59
C TYR A 182 -31.69 -17.57 -3.31
N LEU A 183 -31.82 -16.92 -4.48
CA LEU A 183 -33.03 -17.05 -5.32
C LEU A 183 -33.28 -18.49 -5.73
N THR A 184 -32.23 -19.21 -6.14
CA THR A 184 -32.33 -20.64 -6.49
C THR A 184 -32.84 -21.45 -5.29
N ALA A 185 -32.38 -21.15 -4.08
CA ALA A 185 -32.87 -21.80 -2.87
C ALA A 185 -34.36 -21.51 -2.63
N ALA A 186 -34.80 -20.26 -2.81
CA ALA A 186 -36.21 -19.90 -2.72
C ALA A 186 -37.06 -20.69 -3.72
N PHE A 187 -36.69 -20.69 -5.01
CA PHE A 187 -37.43 -21.46 -6.02
C PHE A 187 -37.42 -22.98 -5.78
N ARG A 188 -36.37 -23.53 -5.15
CA ARG A 188 -36.33 -24.95 -4.78
C ARG A 188 -37.25 -25.29 -3.60
N VAL A 189 -37.56 -24.34 -2.73
CA VAL A 189 -38.46 -24.53 -1.58
C VAL A 189 -39.91 -24.24 -1.97
N ILE A 190 -40.18 -23.11 -2.64
CA ILE A 190 -41.54 -22.61 -2.87
C ILE A 190 -41.97 -22.60 -4.35
N GLY A 191 -41.08 -22.95 -5.29
CA GLY A 191 -41.31 -22.71 -6.72
C GLY A 191 -42.29 -23.65 -7.42
N GLY A 192 -42.66 -24.79 -6.81
CA GLY A 192 -43.57 -25.77 -7.42
C GLY A 192 -43.15 -26.13 -8.86
N VAL A 193 -44.09 -26.09 -9.80
CA VAL A 193 -43.85 -26.36 -11.23
C VAL A 193 -42.95 -25.31 -11.90
N ARG A 194 -42.95 -24.05 -11.43
CA ARG A 194 -42.10 -22.97 -11.98
C ARG A 194 -40.60 -23.20 -11.71
N LYS A 195 -40.26 -24.11 -10.79
CA LYS A 195 -38.89 -24.51 -10.50
C LYS A 195 -38.18 -25.07 -11.74
N GLU A 196 -38.88 -25.89 -12.54
CA GLU A 196 -38.29 -26.58 -13.69
C GLU A 196 -37.89 -25.62 -14.82
N THR A 197 -38.57 -24.47 -14.92
CA THR A 197 -38.27 -23.44 -15.92
C THR A 197 -37.28 -22.40 -15.39
N VAL A 198 -37.40 -21.99 -14.13
CA VAL A 198 -36.61 -20.90 -13.55
C VAL A 198 -35.23 -21.35 -13.09
N VAL A 199 -35.12 -22.50 -12.40
CA VAL A 199 -33.83 -22.96 -11.83
C VAL A 199 -32.75 -23.17 -12.90
N PRO A 200 -33.02 -23.75 -14.08
CA PRO A 200 -32.00 -23.86 -15.14
C PRO A 200 -31.48 -22.50 -15.62
N VAL A 201 -32.36 -21.49 -15.71
CA VAL A 201 -31.98 -20.13 -16.12
C VAL A 201 -31.07 -19.51 -15.07
N LEU A 202 -31.44 -19.63 -13.78
CA LEU A 202 -30.61 -19.16 -12.66
C LEU A 202 -29.25 -19.87 -12.67
N LEU A 203 -29.18 -21.19 -12.83
CA LEU A 203 -27.92 -21.94 -12.88
C LEU A 203 -27.03 -21.54 -14.06
N ARG A 204 -27.62 -21.24 -15.23
CA ARG A 204 -26.88 -20.70 -16.38
C ARG A 204 -26.31 -19.32 -16.07
N ALA A 205 -27.12 -18.43 -15.49
CA ALA A 205 -26.67 -17.11 -15.07
C ALA A 205 -25.53 -17.19 -14.04
N GLU A 206 -25.61 -18.12 -13.08
CA GLU A 206 -24.55 -18.39 -12.10
C GLU A 206 -23.26 -18.86 -12.76
N SER A 207 -23.36 -19.74 -13.76
CA SER A 207 -22.20 -20.25 -14.51
C SER A 207 -21.50 -19.15 -15.30
N VAL A 208 -22.28 -18.29 -15.98
CA VAL A 208 -21.75 -17.12 -16.70
C VAL A 208 -21.12 -16.12 -15.73
N ALA A 209 -21.80 -15.80 -14.62
CA ALA A 209 -21.27 -14.92 -13.59
C ALA A 209 -19.96 -15.47 -12.98
N SER A 210 -19.87 -16.79 -12.77
CA SER A 210 -18.66 -17.46 -12.28
C SER A 210 -17.50 -17.35 -13.26
N ALA A 211 -17.76 -17.56 -14.57
CA ALA A 211 -16.74 -17.42 -15.61
C ALA A 211 -16.23 -15.96 -15.71
N VAL A 212 -17.15 -14.98 -15.73
CA VAL A 212 -16.82 -13.55 -15.74
C VAL A 212 -16.02 -13.17 -14.49
N THR A 213 -16.43 -13.67 -13.33
CA THR A 213 -15.73 -13.44 -12.06
C THR A 213 -14.29 -13.96 -12.12
N GLY A 214 -14.11 -15.22 -12.50
CA GLY A 214 -12.79 -15.85 -12.63
C GLY A 214 -11.88 -15.11 -13.60
N LEU A 215 -12.38 -14.81 -14.81
CA LEU A 215 -11.63 -14.06 -15.82
C LEU A 215 -11.25 -12.66 -15.35
N SER A 216 -12.16 -11.97 -14.67
CA SER A 216 -11.90 -10.62 -14.16
C SER A 216 -10.81 -10.62 -13.08
N PHE A 217 -10.85 -11.56 -12.13
CA PHE A 217 -9.79 -11.69 -11.14
C PHE A 217 -8.44 -12.08 -11.77
N LEU A 218 -8.44 -12.99 -12.74
CA LEU A 218 -7.23 -13.38 -13.48
C LEU A 218 -6.64 -12.20 -14.22
N LEU A 219 -7.46 -11.43 -14.94
CA LEU A 219 -7.01 -10.25 -15.65
C LEU A 219 -6.47 -9.20 -14.68
N GLY A 220 -7.14 -8.99 -13.54
CA GLY A 220 -6.65 -8.11 -12.48
C GLY A 220 -5.29 -8.54 -11.91
N ILE A 221 -5.05 -9.85 -11.74
CA ILE A 221 -3.75 -10.39 -11.32
C ILE A 221 -2.71 -10.27 -12.44
N ALA A 222 -3.06 -10.58 -13.69
CA ALA A 222 -2.17 -10.48 -14.83
C ALA A 222 -1.72 -9.02 -15.04
N LEU A 223 -2.66 -8.08 -14.98
CA LEU A 223 -2.40 -6.63 -14.99
C LEU A 223 -1.62 -6.15 -13.78
N TYR A 224 -1.57 -6.90 -12.68
CA TYR A 224 -0.63 -6.61 -11.62
C TYR A 224 0.78 -7.17 -11.91
N CYS A 225 0.85 -8.42 -12.35
CA CYS A 225 2.10 -9.15 -12.52
C CYS A 225 2.93 -8.63 -13.69
N SER A 226 2.32 -8.11 -14.75
CA SER A 226 3.06 -7.53 -15.88
C SER A 226 3.58 -6.11 -15.60
N ARG A 227 3.71 -5.69 -14.32
CA ARG A 227 4.14 -4.34 -13.94
C ARG A 227 5.52 -4.05 -14.49
N SER A 228 5.59 -3.04 -15.36
CA SER A 228 6.84 -2.56 -15.93
C SER A 228 7.75 -2.01 -14.83
N ARG A 229 9.06 -1.90 -15.10
CA ARG A 229 9.99 -1.21 -14.19
C ARG A 229 9.54 0.24 -13.95
N ARG A 230 9.02 0.90 -15.00
CA ARG A 230 8.41 2.23 -14.94
C ARG A 230 7.22 2.33 -13.97
N ASP A 231 6.33 1.35 -13.95
CA ASP A 231 5.18 1.35 -13.02
C ASP A 231 5.62 1.25 -11.54
N ARG A 232 6.72 0.54 -11.29
CA ARG A 232 7.32 0.44 -9.95
C ARG A 232 8.02 1.73 -9.54
N ALA A 233 8.69 2.38 -10.50
CA ALA A 233 9.32 3.68 -10.32
C ALA A 233 8.35 4.75 -9.84
N LEU A 234 7.23 4.89 -10.58
CA LEU A 234 6.19 5.86 -10.29
C LEU A 234 5.53 5.60 -8.93
N ASP A 235 5.33 4.32 -8.57
CA ASP A 235 4.88 3.93 -7.23
C ASP A 235 5.83 4.40 -6.12
N MET A 236 7.13 4.31 -6.36
CA MET A 236 8.15 4.71 -5.40
C MET A 236 8.22 6.24 -5.28
N VAL A 237 8.04 6.98 -6.37
CA VAL A 237 7.93 8.45 -6.34
C VAL A 237 6.63 8.91 -5.66
N ALA A 238 5.50 8.28 -5.94
CA ALA A 238 4.25 8.58 -5.26
C ALA A 238 4.37 8.33 -3.74
N LYS A 239 5.07 7.26 -3.33
CA LYS A 239 5.41 7.02 -1.93
C LYS A 239 6.35 8.09 -1.39
N TRP A 240 7.39 8.45 -2.13
CA TRP A 240 8.33 9.51 -1.76
C TRP A 240 7.60 10.81 -1.43
N ILE A 241 6.76 11.30 -2.36
CA ILE A 241 5.95 12.52 -2.17
C ILE A 241 5.07 12.42 -0.93
N ARG A 242 4.44 11.26 -0.71
CA ARG A 242 3.58 11.05 0.47
C ARG A 242 4.35 11.05 1.79
N TYR A 243 5.56 10.48 1.84
CA TYR A 243 6.39 10.49 3.04
C TYR A 243 7.11 11.83 3.27
N ARG A 244 7.34 12.60 2.21
CA ARG A 244 7.91 13.95 2.27
C ARG A 244 7.00 14.91 3.04
N GLN A 245 5.69 14.89 2.80
CA GLN A 245 4.73 15.83 3.42
C GLN A 245 4.79 15.86 4.96
N PRO A 246 4.76 14.72 5.69
CA PRO A 246 4.94 14.73 7.14
C PRO A 246 6.28 15.31 7.59
N ILE A 247 7.38 15.05 6.86
CA ILE A 247 8.70 15.58 7.21
C ILE A 247 8.72 17.10 7.03
N GLU A 248 8.17 17.63 5.94
CA GLU A 248 8.12 19.07 5.75
C GLU A 248 7.29 19.77 6.83
N ALA A 249 6.17 19.16 7.23
CA ALA A 249 5.37 19.66 8.35
C ALA A 249 6.16 19.66 9.67
N HIS A 250 6.94 18.62 9.96
CA HIS A 250 7.80 18.55 11.15
C HIS A 250 8.95 19.54 11.09
N LEU A 251 9.61 19.67 9.94
CA LEU A 251 10.68 20.65 9.71
C LEU A 251 10.17 22.07 9.90
N TRP A 252 8.96 22.39 9.41
CA TRP A 252 8.35 23.70 9.58
C TRP A 252 8.08 24.02 11.06
N LYS A 253 7.46 23.07 11.78
CA LYS A 253 7.18 23.21 13.22
C LYS A 253 8.48 23.36 14.01
N TYR A 254 9.46 22.49 13.75
CA TYR A 254 10.77 22.53 14.41
C TYR A 254 11.50 23.86 14.14
N TYR A 255 11.42 24.38 12.92
CA TYR A 255 12.03 25.66 12.56
C TYR A 255 11.43 26.84 13.35
N GLN A 256 10.11 26.85 13.53
CA GLN A 256 9.43 27.86 14.35
C GLN A 256 9.84 27.77 15.83
N ASP A 257 10.04 26.55 16.35
CA ASP A 257 10.26 26.32 17.78
C ASP A 257 11.74 26.45 18.23
N ASN A 258 12.72 26.11 17.38
CA ASN A 258 14.10 25.83 17.85
C ASN A 258 15.25 26.56 17.12
N LEU A 259 14.99 27.31 16.04
CA LEU A 259 16.03 27.95 15.22
C LEU A 259 16.07 29.49 15.34
N GLY A 260 15.41 30.05 16.35
CA GLY A 260 15.53 31.45 16.75
C GLY A 260 16.91 31.87 17.28
N SER A 261 17.97 31.04 17.19
CA SER A 261 19.34 31.46 17.48
C SER A 261 19.99 32.08 16.24
N ASN A 262 19.79 33.39 16.06
CA ASN A 262 20.24 34.19 14.92
C ASN A 262 21.76 34.11 14.59
N PHE A 263 22.62 33.65 15.50
CA PHE A 263 24.08 33.66 15.28
C PHE A 263 24.57 32.58 14.31
N THR A 264 24.08 31.34 14.42
CA THR A 264 24.49 30.24 13.54
C THR A 264 24.08 30.45 12.08
N THR A 265 22.98 31.15 11.83
CA THR A 265 22.52 31.50 10.48
C THR A 265 23.39 32.61 9.87
N VAL A 266 23.82 33.60 10.65
CA VAL A 266 24.73 34.66 10.19
C VAL A 266 26.11 34.12 9.81
N PHE A 267 26.68 33.23 10.64
CA PHE A 267 27.96 32.57 10.32
C PHE A 267 27.87 31.73 9.06
N PHE A 268 26.80 30.94 8.94
CA PHE A 268 26.53 30.12 7.76
C PHE A 268 26.39 30.97 6.49
N ASP A 269 25.63 32.06 6.53
CA ASP A 269 25.40 32.96 5.39
C ASP A 269 26.67 33.63 4.90
N ARG A 270 27.57 34.00 5.82
CA ARG A 270 28.86 34.60 5.47
C ARG A 270 29.85 33.55 4.96
N ALA A 271 29.87 32.36 5.55
CA ALA A 271 30.69 31.24 5.07
C ALA A 271 30.27 30.77 3.66
N ALA A 272 28.96 30.68 3.40
CA ALA A 272 28.41 30.33 2.09
C ALA A 272 28.82 31.34 1.00
N ARG A 273 28.84 32.64 1.35
CA ARG A 273 29.35 33.70 0.46
C ARG A 273 30.85 33.58 0.21
N ASN A 274 31.64 33.33 1.26
CA ASN A 274 33.10 33.14 1.14
C ASN A 274 33.46 31.96 0.24
N LEU A 275 32.63 30.91 0.24
CA LEU A 275 32.79 29.73 -0.62
C LEU A 275 32.18 29.90 -2.02
N GLY A 276 31.56 31.04 -2.33
CA GLY A 276 30.92 31.27 -3.63
C GLY A 276 29.74 30.32 -3.91
N LEU A 277 29.05 29.83 -2.87
CA LEU A 277 27.95 28.89 -3.04
C LEU A 277 26.78 29.55 -3.78
N SER A 278 26.27 28.86 -4.81
CA SER A 278 25.05 29.29 -5.49
C SER A 278 23.84 29.29 -4.53
N PRO A 279 22.80 30.11 -4.78
CA PRO A 279 21.59 30.13 -3.94
C PRO A 279 20.96 28.75 -3.74
N ARG A 280 20.99 27.91 -4.79
CA ARG A 280 20.51 26.52 -4.73
C ARG A 280 21.37 25.65 -3.80
N SER A 281 22.69 25.81 -3.84
CA SER A 281 23.63 25.08 -2.97
C SER A 281 23.52 25.54 -1.52
N LYS A 282 23.30 26.85 -1.30
CA LYS A 282 23.00 27.41 0.02
C LYS A 282 21.71 26.81 0.59
N ALA A 283 20.60 26.85 -0.16
CA ALA A 283 19.32 26.27 0.25
C ALA A 283 19.45 24.76 0.56
N ARG A 284 20.24 24.03 -0.23
CA ARG A 284 20.55 22.62 0.03
C ARG A 284 21.26 22.43 1.38
N ALA A 285 22.29 23.23 1.67
CA ALA A 285 23.00 23.16 2.94
C ALA A 285 22.09 23.50 4.13
N GLU A 286 21.27 24.55 4.03
CA GLU A 286 20.30 24.90 5.06
C GLU A 286 19.31 23.77 5.33
N TYR A 287 18.75 23.18 4.27
CA TYR A 287 17.80 22.09 4.39
C TYR A 287 18.43 20.86 5.07
N MET A 288 19.70 20.58 4.75
CA MET A 288 20.46 19.51 5.40
C MET A 288 20.67 19.78 6.90
N ILE A 289 21.05 20.99 7.30
CA ILE A 289 21.22 21.39 8.71
C ILE A 289 19.90 21.17 9.48
N LYS A 290 18.78 21.60 8.90
CA LYS A 290 17.44 21.43 9.49
C LYS A 290 17.11 19.94 9.65
N LEU A 291 17.36 19.13 8.63
CA LEU A 291 17.07 17.70 8.64
C LEU A 291 17.91 16.93 9.68
N VAL A 292 19.20 17.24 9.80
CA VAL A 292 20.09 16.66 10.82
C VAL A 292 19.64 17.04 12.22
N SER A 293 19.30 18.32 12.43
CA SER A 293 18.83 18.81 13.73
C SER A 293 17.55 18.08 14.15
N MET A 294 16.58 17.98 13.24
CA MET A 294 15.33 17.24 13.46
C MET A 294 15.60 15.76 13.77
N ALA A 295 16.46 15.10 12.98
CA ALA A 295 16.76 13.69 13.15
C ALA A 295 17.55 13.36 14.44
N ASN A 296 18.36 14.28 14.97
CA ASN A 296 19.15 14.03 16.18
C ASN A 296 18.43 14.39 17.48
N LEU A 297 17.53 15.37 17.45
CA LEU A 297 16.85 15.86 18.66
C LEU A 297 15.52 15.15 18.92
N ASP A 298 14.87 14.63 17.89
CA ASP A 298 13.58 13.95 18.03
C ASP A 298 13.64 12.47 17.57
N PRO A 299 13.50 11.51 18.50
CA PRO A 299 13.42 10.09 18.18
C PRO A 299 12.25 9.72 17.25
N GLU A 300 11.13 10.45 17.31
CA GLU A 300 9.98 10.20 16.42
C GLU A 300 10.30 10.60 14.99
N SER A 301 10.98 11.73 14.80
CA SER A 301 11.48 12.19 13.51
C SER A 301 12.43 11.18 12.84
N ARG A 302 13.27 10.44 13.59
CA ARG A 302 14.10 9.35 13.00
C ARG A 302 13.26 8.27 12.34
N ARG A 303 12.07 7.96 12.90
CA ARG A 303 11.14 6.96 12.33
C ARG A 303 10.53 7.41 11.01
N LEU A 304 10.46 8.72 10.76
CA LEU A 304 9.98 9.30 9.50
C LEU A 304 11.05 9.28 8.40
N VAL A 305 12.31 9.53 8.77
CA VAL A 305 13.46 9.64 7.86
C VAL A 305 13.91 8.27 7.31
N TYR A 306 13.90 7.21 8.12
CA TYR A 306 14.37 5.88 7.74
C TYR A 306 13.60 5.21 6.58
N PRO A 307 12.26 5.24 6.55
CA PRO A 307 11.50 4.72 5.41
C PRO A 307 11.83 5.41 4.09
N LEU A 308 12.07 6.74 4.13
CA LEU A 308 12.46 7.52 2.97
C LEU A 308 13.85 7.17 2.45
N SER A 309 14.81 6.88 3.33
CA SER A 309 16.16 6.49 2.92
C SER A 309 16.17 5.17 2.16
N ARG A 310 15.30 4.24 2.55
CA ARG A 310 15.11 2.98 1.84
C ARG A 310 14.53 3.20 0.44
N ILE A 311 13.57 4.12 0.31
CA ILE A 311 12.99 4.50 -0.98
C ILE A 311 14.05 5.16 -1.86
N GLN A 312 14.82 6.09 -1.30
CA GLN A 312 15.92 6.78 -1.98
C GLN A 312 16.96 5.80 -2.52
N LYS A 313 17.40 4.84 -1.71
CA LYS A 313 18.36 3.81 -2.11
C LYS A 313 17.87 3.04 -3.34
N VAL A 314 16.61 2.61 -3.35
CA VAL A 314 16.02 1.89 -4.48
C VAL A 314 15.90 2.78 -5.73
N LEU A 315 15.62 4.07 -5.56
CA LEU A 315 15.56 5.03 -6.67
C LEU A 315 16.95 5.34 -7.26
N LEU A 316 18.00 5.36 -6.42
CA LEU A 316 19.39 5.56 -6.84
C LEU A 316 20.00 4.33 -7.53
N GLU A 317 19.58 3.12 -7.13
CA GLU A 317 20.07 1.86 -7.72
C GLU A 317 19.53 1.61 -9.14
N ASP A 318 18.51 2.35 -9.60
CA ASP A 318 17.92 2.20 -10.93
C ASP A 318 18.05 3.51 -11.76
N PRO A 319 19.13 3.66 -12.54
CA PRO A 319 19.40 4.89 -13.29
C PRO A 319 18.40 5.15 -14.43
N GLU A 320 17.72 4.11 -14.94
CA GLU A 320 16.67 4.23 -15.97
C GLU A 320 15.39 4.84 -15.39
N ILE A 321 15.16 4.62 -14.09
CA ILE A 321 14.08 5.24 -13.33
C ILE A 321 14.42 6.70 -13.05
N SER A 322 15.62 6.97 -12.55
CA SER A 322 16.06 8.31 -12.16
C SER A 322 16.03 9.31 -13.34
N SER A 323 16.46 8.87 -14.53
CA SER A 323 16.51 9.69 -15.74
C SER A 323 15.15 10.00 -16.39
N ARG A 324 14.08 9.28 -16.02
CA ARG A 324 12.74 9.40 -16.65
C ARG A 324 11.65 9.93 -15.71
N LEU A 325 12.00 10.29 -14.48
CA LEU A 325 11.06 10.74 -13.45
C LEU A 325 10.91 12.28 -13.46
N SER A 326 10.29 12.80 -14.52
CA SER A 326 9.56 14.06 -14.51
C SER A 326 8.07 13.72 -14.41
N THR A 327 7.58 13.49 -13.19
CA THR A 327 6.14 13.24 -12.96
C THR A 327 5.39 14.56 -13.03
N PRO A 328 4.39 14.78 -13.89
CA PRO A 328 3.59 16.01 -13.84
C PRO A 328 3.03 16.20 -12.43
N SER A 329 3.51 17.24 -11.73
CA SER A 329 2.93 17.66 -10.46
C SER A 329 1.82 18.64 -10.78
N HIS A 330 0.59 18.28 -10.41
CA HIS A 330 -0.47 19.27 -10.29
C HIS A 330 -0.27 20.00 -8.98
N ASP A 331 0.52 21.08 -9.03
CA ASP A 331 0.46 22.07 -7.98
C ASP A 331 -0.79 22.92 -8.22
N ARG A 332 -1.76 22.81 -7.31
CA ARG A 332 -3.10 23.44 -7.44
C ARG A 332 -3.05 24.96 -7.35
N THR A 333 -1.90 25.53 -7.05
CA THR A 333 -1.70 26.95 -6.74
C THR A 333 -1.21 27.77 -7.92
N GLN A 334 -0.77 27.18 -9.04
CA GLN A 334 -0.13 27.97 -10.12
C GLN A 334 -0.56 27.67 -11.56
N GLY A 335 -1.49 26.75 -11.84
CA GLY A 335 -2.02 26.56 -13.20
C GLY A 335 -1.03 26.02 -14.26
N GLU A 336 0.26 25.91 -13.93
CA GLU A 336 1.27 25.25 -14.76
C GLU A 336 1.52 23.81 -14.29
N THR A 337 1.45 22.87 -15.24
CA THR A 337 1.74 21.45 -14.99
C THR A 337 3.25 21.23 -15.08
N ARG A 338 4.02 21.71 -14.10
CA ARG A 338 5.45 21.42 -14.04
C ARG A 338 5.66 19.97 -13.60
N GLY A 339 6.50 19.25 -14.34
CA GLY A 339 7.00 17.94 -13.90
C GLY A 339 7.73 18.10 -12.57
N TYR A 340 7.28 17.41 -11.53
CA TYR A 340 8.09 17.11 -10.36
C TYR A 340 9.27 16.25 -10.79
N GLU A 341 10.44 16.88 -10.75
CA GLU A 341 11.72 16.27 -11.02
C GLU A 341 12.36 15.86 -9.69
N LEU A 342 12.49 14.55 -9.48
CA LEU A 342 13.04 14.00 -8.25
C LEU A 342 14.47 14.49 -7.98
N HIS A 343 15.25 14.69 -9.04
CA HIS A 343 16.61 15.23 -8.96
C HIS A 343 16.68 16.66 -8.46
N GLU A 344 15.59 17.42 -8.59
CA GLU A 344 15.53 18.79 -8.12
C GLU A 344 15.07 18.91 -6.66
N ASP A 345 14.52 17.83 -6.09
CA ASP A 345 14.07 17.82 -4.71
C ASP A 345 15.25 17.92 -3.72
N LEU A 346 15.26 18.99 -2.93
CA LEU A 346 16.27 19.26 -1.91
C LEU A 346 16.35 18.14 -0.88
N LEU A 347 15.21 17.60 -0.44
CA LEU A 347 15.17 16.46 0.50
C LEU A 347 15.87 15.25 -0.13
N TYR A 348 15.60 14.98 -1.41
CA TYR A 348 16.22 13.86 -2.12
C TYR A 348 17.74 14.02 -2.22
N GLN A 349 18.24 15.24 -2.38
CA GLN A 349 19.68 15.48 -2.49
C GLN A 349 20.43 15.42 -1.15
N VAL A 350 19.76 15.67 -0.03
CA VAL A 350 20.42 15.82 1.30
C VAL A 350 20.11 14.70 2.29
N LEU A 351 19.11 13.87 2.00
CA LEU A 351 18.65 12.83 2.91
C LEU A 351 19.77 11.87 3.33
N ARG A 352 20.58 11.40 2.37
CA ARG A 352 21.65 10.43 2.66
C ARG A 352 22.78 11.04 3.49
N PRO A 353 23.38 12.18 3.10
CA PRO A 353 24.35 12.88 3.96
C PRO A 353 23.81 13.22 5.36
N ALA A 354 22.53 13.61 5.47
CA ALA A 354 21.93 13.93 6.75
C ALA A 354 21.79 12.70 7.68
N ILE A 355 21.43 11.54 7.12
CA ILE A 355 21.37 10.27 7.86
C ILE A 355 22.77 9.83 8.28
N ASP A 356 23.75 9.97 7.39
CA ASP A 356 25.13 9.61 7.66
C ASP A 356 25.71 10.46 8.80
N LEU A 357 25.33 11.74 8.93
CA LEU A 357 25.68 12.60 10.06
C LEU A 357 24.90 12.30 11.35
N SER A 358 23.68 11.78 11.23
CA SER A 358 22.81 11.49 12.38
C SER A 358 23.06 10.10 12.99
N SER A 359 23.84 9.26 12.31
CA SER A 359 24.19 7.94 12.80
C SER A 359 25.37 8.02 13.78
N PRO A 360 25.26 7.46 15.00
CA PRO A 360 26.33 7.54 15.99
C PRO A 360 27.54 6.67 15.66
N ASN A 361 27.38 5.68 14.78
CA ASN A 361 28.42 4.69 14.45
C ASN A 361 29.03 4.90 13.05
N SER A 362 28.55 5.87 12.28
CA SER A 362 29.14 6.20 10.99
C SER A 362 30.38 7.08 11.18
N LYS A 363 31.36 6.91 10.29
CA LYS A 363 32.45 7.87 10.09
C LYS A 363 32.40 8.30 8.62
N PRO A 364 31.42 9.13 8.24
CA PRO A 364 31.25 9.52 6.86
C PRO A 364 32.41 10.42 6.43
N ASP A 365 33.00 10.09 5.30
CA ASP A 365 33.98 10.92 4.63
C ASP A 365 33.28 11.83 3.60
N PHE A 366 33.23 13.14 3.87
CA PHE A 366 32.64 14.12 2.98
C PHE A 366 33.67 14.82 2.08
N LEU A 367 34.93 14.39 2.04
CA LEU A 367 35.98 15.00 1.20
C LEU A 367 35.60 15.00 -0.30
N ASN A 368 34.85 14.00 -0.74
CA ASN A 368 34.33 13.87 -2.11
C ASN A 368 32.92 14.44 -2.29
N SER A 369 32.30 14.96 -1.22
CA SER A 369 30.96 15.55 -1.29
C SER A 369 31.02 17.02 -1.73
N PRO A 370 29.92 17.57 -2.28
CA PRO A 370 29.82 18.99 -2.60
C PRO A 370 30.08 19.87 -1.38
N GLU A 371 30.67 21.06 -1.60
CA GLU A 371 31.05 21.99 -0.53
C GLU A 371 29.87 22.41 0.34
N CYS A 372 28.66 22.49 -0.22
CA CYS A 372 27.44 22.77 0.54
C CYS A 372 27.11 21.69 1.58
N VAL A 373 27.38 20.41 1.28
CA VAL A 373 27.20 19.29 2.22
C VAL A 373 28.26 19.35 3.32
N GLN A 374 29.51 19.67 2.95
CA GLN A 374 30.61 19.84 3.89
C GLN A 374 30.36 21.02 4.86
N LEU A 375 29.92 22.17 4.33
CA LEU A 375 29.58 23.34 5.13
C LEU A 375 28.44 23.03 6.10
N ALA A 376 27.38 22.36 5.63
CA ALA A 376 26.26 21.93 6.48
C ALA A 376 26.72 21.04 7.64
N ALA A 377 27.65 20.11 7.40
CA ALA A 377 28.23 19.26 8.43
C ALA A 377 28.98 20.08 9.50
N VAL A 378 29.81 21.05 9.07
CA VAL A 378 30.55 21.94 9.98
C VAL A 378 29.60 22.76 10.84
N VAL A 379 28.57 23.37 10.23
CA VAL A 379 27.58 24.17 10.97
C VAL A 379 26.79 23.30 11.96
N ALA A 380 26.36 22.11 11.56
CA ALA A 380 25.66 21.19 12.46
C ALA A 380 26.55 20.74 13.63
N ALA A 381 27.85 20.55 13.38
CA ALA A 381 28.84 20.21 14.41
C ALA A 381 29.05 21.36 15.41
N ASP A 382 29.29 22.58 14.92
CA ASP A 382 29.50 23.78 15.76
C ASP A 382 28.25 24.12 16.57
N ALA A 383 27.05 23.96 15.97
CA ALA A 383 25.77 24.16 16.64
C ALA A 383 25.41 23.05 17.65
N GLY A 384 26.30 22.07 17.91
CA GLY A 384 26.08 20.99 18.86
C GLY A 384 24.94 20.03 18.46
N ARG A 385 24.62 19.93 17.17
CA ARG A 385 23.52 19.09 16.65
C ARG A 385 23.96 17.69 16.28
N LEU A 386 25.25 17.38 16.43
CA LEU A 386 25.85 16.07 16.19
C LEU A 386 26.25 15.40 17.51
N SER A 387 26.38 14.07 17.51
CA SER A 387 26.96 13.35 18.64
C SER A 387 28.41 13.78 18.88
N SER A 388 28.90 13.72 20.13
CA SER A 388 30.27 14.09 20.49
C SER A 388 31.36 13.49 19.58
N PRO A 389 31.37 12.17 19.27
CA PRO A 389 32.38 11.59 18.39
C PRO A 389 32.30 12.13 16.95
N MET A 390 31.09 12.37 16.44
CA MET A 390 30.89 12.91 15.09
C MET A 390 31.30 14.39 15.01
N ARG A 391 30.93 15.18 16.03
CA ARG A 391 31.31 16.59 16.15
C ARG A 391 32.82 16.74 16.10
N GLU A 392 33.54 15.93 16.88
CA GLU A 392 35.00 15.96 16.91
C GLU A 392 35.61 15.55 15.56
N HIS A 393 35.06 14.53 14.91
CA HIS A 393 35.51 14.07 13.59
C HIS A 393 35.36 15.15 12.50
N VAL A 394 34.26 15.90 12.51
CA VAL A 394 34.01 17.00 11.56
C VAL A 394 34.88 18.22 11.87
N LEU A 395 34.91 18.68 13.13
CA LEU A 395 35.61 19.91 13.51
C LEU A 395 37.14 19.78 13.49
N LYS A 396 37.69 18.56 13.61
CA LYS A 396 39.13 18.29 13.39
C LYS A 396 39.53 18.28 11.91
N GLY A 397 38.59 18.49 10.98
CA GLY A 397 38.86 18.49 9.54
C GLY A 397 39.12 17.11 8.93
N SER A 398 38.86 16.02 9.68
CA SER A 398 39.08 14.65 9.18
C SER A 398 38.02 14.21 8.17
N ALA A 399 36.84 14.83 8.18
CA ALA A 399 35.71 14.48 7.31
C ALA A 399 35.41 15.54 6.22
N VAL A 400 36.01 16.72 6.29
CA VAL A 400 35.71 17.88 5.45
C VAL A 400 37.00 18.59 5.02
N ARG A 401 36.98 19.21 3.85
CA ARG A 401 38.16 19.89 3.30
C ARG A 401 38.54 21.10 4.17
N GLY A 402 39.85 21.30 4.34
CA GLY A 402 40.39 22.36 5.19
C GLY A 402 39.92 23.77 4.80
N HIS A 403 39.72 24.04 3.51
CA HIS A 403 39.26 25.36 3.05
C HIS A 403 37.80 25.66 3.43
N VAL A 404 36.92 24.64 3.47
CA VAL A 404 35.53 24.79 3.93
C VAL A 404 35.49 25.11 5.41
N LEU A 405 36.32 24.41 6.19
CA LEU A 405 36.45 24.63 7.63
C LEU A 405 37.03 26.02 7.92
N SER A 406 38.07 26.42 7.19
CA SER A 406 38.65 27.77 7.28
C SER A 406 37.63 28.84 6.91
N ALA A 407 36.87 28.67 5.82
CA ALA A 407 35.86 29.65 5.40
C ALA A 407 34.78 29.87 6.47
N TYR A 408 34.38 28.80 7.17
CA TYR A 408 33.42 28.88 8.27
C TYR A 408 34.00 29.59 9.50
N PHE A 409 35.20 29.22 9.96
CA PHE A 409 35.81 29.84 11.13
C PHE A 409 36.21 31.30 10.88
N THR A 410 36.67 31.65 9.68
CA THR A 410 36.89 33.05 9.29
C THR A 410 35.58 33.84 9.32
N ALA A 411 34.49 33.26 8.79
CA ALA A 411 33.17 33.88 8.86
C ALA A 411 32.72 34.10 10.32
N LYS A 412 32.88 33.09 11.18
CA LYS A 412 32.56 33.18 12.61
C LYS A 412 33.37 34.26 13.32
N HIS A 413 34.69 34.28 13.15
CA HIS A 413 35.57 35.28 13.75
C HIS A 413 35.21 36.69 13.27
N SER A 414 34.96 36.88 11.98
CA SER A 414 34.64 38.20 11.40
C SER A 414 33.29 38.79 11.85
N VAL A 415 32.39 37.95 12.34
CA VAL A 415 31.09 38.40 12.88
C VAL A 415 31.26 38.73 14.36
N LEU A 416 31.95 37.87 15.11
CA LEU A 416 32.23 38.11 16.53
C LEU A 416 33.14 39.34 16.74
N SER A 417 34.11 39.59 15.87
CA SER A 417 35.01 40.76 15.97
C SER A 417 34.40 42.08 15.52
N ASN A 418 33.19 42.07 14.95
CA ASN A 418 32.47 43.26 14.49
C ASN A 418 31.35 43.65 15.46
N GLU A 419 31.15 42.91 16.56
CA GLU A 419 30.18 43.20 17.63
C GLU A 419 30.84 43.76 18.91
N ASP A 420 32.19 43.85 18.94
CA ASP A 420 32.96 44.69 19.86
C ASP A 420 33.15 46.09 19.25
#